data_AF-A0A812RVH0-F1
#
_entry.id   AF-A0A812RVH0-F1
#
_cell.length_a   1.000
_cell.length_b   1.000
_cell.length_c   1.000
_cell.angle_alpha   90.00
_cell.angle_beta   90.00
_cell.angle_gamma   90.00
#
_symmetry.space_group_name_H-M   'P 1'
#
loop_
_entity.id
_entity.type
_entity.pdbx_description
1 polymer ?
#
loop_
_entity_poly.entity_id
_entity_poly.type
_entity_poly.pdbx_seq_one_letter_code
_entity_poly.pdbx_strand_id
1 'polypeptide(L)'
;MQCRRRSGPWRSKLVRLRVLNEWHKTTRRLVHKAAARPRLASREGIAETADVVGADARPDGDNASPQTTFRDSLQRSSPRLPPRSPILRAMDSPIRSMVRSHSSKRMLLMQLALLPMSFAAKARAPPKSPSLKARSTREKAVSAPQQAPQAATARGRDVPAEIKRILAAVSAEEKLQVAANAAEEEILQAWKKLVLLLHPDKLQRLDDETRKEGADALHEVHAAKDEMRRRQQEACAQVPAQPKVGGASRCLDATPGARKYEICWTLPDVQDPSAPVEKYEVWGPRHCSELGETYDWVLLATLPPLQPQFIIVEEAPTQQDVMWAADRVLRQTLSLAVHAVNGKGSSEALGFELPWASAFPWLGGMGSLVCNQCLRLTPRGGRHGWTSCAGCGAGLGAELAIVVRCTECGGEVLWQRNALSCTCCRRTMAINAPQRRRGDARYNSRSW
;
A
#
# COMPACT_ATOMS: atom_id res chain seq x y z
N MET A 1 -13.91 -33.87 37.47
CA MET A 1 -13.03 -32.77 37.00
C MET A 1 -12.04 -33.33 35.98
N GLN A 2 -12.26 -33.10 34.68
CA GLN A 2 -11.32 -33.42 33.61
C GLN A 2 -11.28 -32.27 32.61
N CYS A 3 -10.19 -31.51 32.60
CA CYS A 3 -9.93 -30.48 31.60
C CYS A 3 -9.49 -31.11 30.28
N ARG A 4 -10.39 -31.15 29.29
CA ARG A 4 -10.02 -31.40 27.88
C ARG A 4 -9.45 -30.12 27.25
N ARG A 5 -8.14 -30.10 27.01
CA ARG A 5 -7.47 -29.07 26.18
C ARG A 5 -7.88 -29.24 24.72
N ARG A 6 -8.62 -28.27 24.18
CA ARG A 6 -8.89 -28.14 22.74
C ARG A 6 -7.63 -27.63 22.02
N SER A 7 -7.04 -28.45 21.16
CA SER A 7 -5.99 -28.05 20.22
C SER A 7 -6.59 -27.27 19.05
N GLY A 8 -6.45 -25.94 19.09
CA GLY A 8 -6.87 -25.01 18.04
C GLY A 8 -5.82 -24.76 16.93
N PRO A 9 -6.05 -23.75 16.06
CA PRO A 9 -5.79 -23.71 14.60
C PRO A 9 -4.33 -23.46 14.16
N TRP A 10 -3.34 -23.73 15.02
CA TRP A 10 -1.93 -23.42 14.77
C TRP A 10 -1.29 -24.18 13.61
N ARG A 11 -1.88 -25.31 13.19
CA ARG A 11 -1.37 -26.10 12.06
C ARG A 11 -1.56 -25.41 10.71
N SER A 12 -2.52 -24.49 10.56
CA SER A 12 -2.78 -23.77 9.30
C SER A 12 -1.68 -22.76 8.96
N LYS A 13 -1.19 -22.00 9.96
CA LYS A 13 -0.13 -20.99 9.75
C LYS A 13 1.22 -21.60 9.37
N LEU A 14 1.58 -22.74 9.98
CA LEU A 14 2.83 -23.44 9.67
C LEU A 14 2.81 -24.08 8.27
N VAL A 15 1.64 -24.53 7.81
CA VAL A 15 1.49 -25.05 6.43
C VAL A 15 1.65 -23.92 5.41
N ARG A 16 1.05 -22.74 5.65
CA ARG A 16 1.22 -21.56 4.77
C ARG A 16 2.67 -21.07 4.68
N LEU A 17 3.39 -21.02 5.80
CA LEU A 17 4.81 -20.64 5.80
C LEU A 17 5.69 -21.66 5.08
N ARG A 18 5.36 -22.96 5.16
CA ARG A 18 6.10 -24.01 4.46
C ARG A 18 5.89 -23.94 2.95
N VAL A 19 4.67 -23.63 2.49
CA VAL A 19 4.36 -23.44 1.05
C VAL A 19 5.08 -22.22 0.47
N LEU A 20 5.08 -21.09 1.18
CA LEU A 20 5.80 -19.89 0.75
C LEU A 20 7.32 -20.11 0.69
N ASN A 21 7.89 -20.85 1.65
CA ASN A 21 9.31 -21.16 1.66
C ASN A 21 9.71 -22.11 0.51
N GLU A 22 8.90 -23.13 0.21
CA GLU A 22 9.17 -24.02 -0.94
C GLU A 22 9.00 -23.32 -2.29
N TRP A 23 8.01 -22.42 -2.42
CA TRP A 23 7.89 -21.56 -3.61
C TRP A 23 9.16 -20.71 -3.79
N HIS A 24 9.63 -20.06 -2.72
CA HIS A 24 10.82 -19.19 -2.76
C HIS A 24 12.12 -19.95 -3.11
N LYS A 25 12.27 -21.20 -2.62
CA LYS A 25 13.40 -22.08 -3.01
C LYS A 25 13.34 -22.47 -4.48
N THR A 26 12.15 -22.72 -5.00
CA THR A 26 11.94 -23.13 -6.39
C THR A 26 12.27 -21.99 -7.35
N THR A 27 11.83 -20.77 -7.03
CA THR A 27 12.14 -19.55 -7.81
C THR A 27 13.65 -19.27 -7.85
N ARG A 28 14.37 -19.41 -6.71
CA ARG A 28 15.83 -19.26 -6.69
C ARG A 28 16.57 -20.28 -7.56
N ARG A 29 16.11 -21.54 -7.60
CA ARG A 29 16.70 -22.58 -8.46
C ARG A 29 16.52 -22.27 -9.95
N LEU A 30 15.39 -21.68 -10.33
CA LEU A 30 15.12 -21.27 -11.71
C LEU A 30 16.00 -20.09 -12.13
N VAL A 31 16.17 -19.08 -11.27
CA VAL A 31 17.05 -17.93 -11.52
C VAL A 31 18.51 -18.36 -11.66
N HIS A 32 18.99 -19.25 -10.78
CA HIS A 32 20.36 -19.78 -10.91
C HIS A 32 20.55 -20.67 -12.15
N LYS A 33 19.55 -21.47 -12.55
CA LYS A 33 19.61 -22.23 -13.83
C LYS A 33 19.61 -21.33 -15.06
N ALA A 34 18.91 -20.19 -15.02
CA ALA A 34 18.92 -19.21 -16.10
C ALA A 34 20.28 -18.47 -16.19
N ALA A 35 20.91 -18.18 -15.05
CA ALA A 35 22.22 -17.54 -14.99
C ALA A 35 23.39 -18.46 -15.37
N ALA A 36 23.22 -19.79 -15.28
CA ALA A 36 24.27 -20.78 -15.55
C ALA A 36 24.33 -21.26 -17.01
N ARG A 37 23.62 -20.64 -17.96
CA ARG A 37 23.76 -20.98 -19.39
C ARG A 37 25.06 -20.37 -19.95
N PRO A 38 26.07 -21.16 -20.36
CA PRO A 38 27.27 -20.62 -20.99
C PRO A 38 26.90 -20.10 -22.39
N ARG A 39 27.34 -18.88 -22.70
CA ARG A 39 27.36 -18.36 -24.08
C ARG A 39 28.42 -19.14 -24.87
N LEU A 40 28.00 -20.22 -25.52
CA LEU A 40 28.73 -20.86 -26.61
C LEU A 40 27.99 -20.55 -27.91
N ALA A 41 28.41 -19.48 -28.59
CA ALA A 41 28.24 -19.28 -30.04
C ALA A 41 28.92 -17.96 -30.46
N SER A 42 30.22 -18.03 -30.74
CA SER A 42 30.85 -17.10 -31.70
C SER A 42 32.18 -17.71 -32.13
N ARG A 43 32.14 -18.53 -33.19
CA ARG A 43 33.28 -18.75 -34.08
C ARG A 43 32.85 -19.54 -35.33
N GLU A 44 32.79 -18.84 -36.46
CA GLU A 44 32.83 -19.30 -37.87
C GLU A 44 32.24 -18.14 -38.69
N GLY A 45 32.85 -17.56 -39.72
CA GLY A 45 34.11 -17.76 -40.42
C GLY A 45 34.16 -16.68 -41.52
N ILE A 46 35.36 -16.20 -41.85
CA ILE A 46 35.64 -15.32 -42.98
C ILE A 46 35.80 -16.21 -44.22
N ALA A 47 35.19 -15.84 -45.35
CA ALA A 47 35.67 -16.25 -46.67
C ALA A 47 35.28 -15.21 -47.74
N GLU A 48 36.28 -14.89 -48.55
CA GLU A 48 36.32 -13.96 -49.68
C GLU A 48 35.36 -14.32 -50.81
N THR A 49 34.98 -13.35 -51.64
CA THR A 49 35.09 -13.45 -53.10
C THR A 49 34.98 -12.07 -53.74
N ALA A 50 35.72 -11.92 -54.82
CA ALA A 50 35.99 -10.70 -55.57
C ALA A 50 34.85 -10.28 -56.51
N ASP A 51 35.04 -9.07 -57.05
CA ASP A 51 34.97 -8.71 -58.48
C ASP A 51 33.90 -7.72 -58.98
N VAL A 52 34.44 -6.75 -59.73
CA VAL A 52 33.93 -6.16 -61.00
C VAL A 52 33.19 -4.80 -60.99
N VAL A 53 33.96 -3.80 -61.43
CA VAL A 53 33.69 -2.75 -62.46
C VAL A 53 32.82 -1.53 -62.14
N GLY A 54 33.38 -0.34 -62.41
CA GLY A 54 32.60 0.74 -63.04
C GLY A 54 32.98 2.18 -62.72
N ALA A 55 33.82 2.77 -63.59
CA ALA A 55 33.72 4.11 -64.19
C ALA A 55 33.73 5.40 -63.33
N ASP A 56 34.78 6.20 -63.57
CA ASP A 56 34.77 7.62 -63.98
C ASP A 56 33.66 8.57 -63.50
N ALA A 57 34.06 9.65 -62.82
CA ALA A 57 34.04 11.02 -63.37
C ALA A 57 34.18 12.08 -62.24
N ARG A 58 35.20 12.93 -62.36
CA ARG A 58 35.19 14.29 -61.80
C ARG A 58 34.25 15.17 -62.65
N PRO A 59 33.70 16.26 -62.09
CA PRO A 59 34.33 17.54 -62.41
C PRO A 59 34.35 18.55 -61.25
N ASP A 60 35.26 19.51 -61.42
CA ASP A 60 35.36 20.80 -60.74
C ASP A 60 34.06 21.62 -60.84
N GLY A 61 33.88 22.55 -59.89
CA GLY A 61 32.78 23.51 -59.94
C GLY A 61 32.84 24.52 -58.80
N ASP A 62 33.63 25.57 -59.01
CA ASP A 62 33.53 26.86 -58.32
C ASP A 62 32.08 27.38 -58.26
N ASN A 63 31.68 27.99 -57.14
CA ASN A 63 31.04 29.32 -57.16
C ASN A 63 30.71 29.89 -55.76
N ALA A 64 31.30 31.07 -55.54
CA ALA A 64 30.64 32.32 -55.11
C ALA A 64 29.85 32.38 -53.79
N SER A 65 30.40 33.19 -52.87
CA SER A 65 29.65 34.00 -51.92
C SER A 65 28.65 34.95 -52.60
N PRO A 66 27.69 35.49 -51.84
CA PRO A 66 27.67 36.96 -51.77
C PRO A 66 27.45 37.52 -50.35
N GLN A 67 27.98 38.73 -50.20
CA GLN A 67 27.87 39.67 -49.09
C GLN A 67 26.45 40.25 -48.96
N THR A 68 26.07 40.66 -47.74
CA THR A 68 25.28 41.89 -47.44
C THR A 68 25.56 42.29 -45.98
N THR A 69 26.41 43.31 -45.73
CA THR A 69 26.11 44.74 -45.45
C THR A 69 25.40 45.06 -44.13
N PHE A 70 26.20 45.48 -43.15
CA PHE A 70 26.18 46.73 -42.34
C PHE A 70 24.91 47.58 -42.12
N ARG A 71 24.89 48.20 -40.91
CA ARG A 71 24.07 49.29 -40.31
C ARG A 71 22.80 48.84 -39.54
N ASP A 72 22.42 49.40 -38.39
CA ASP A 72 22.93 50.51 -37.59
C ASP A 72 22.43 50.41 -36.12
N SER A 73 23.23 50.96 -35.21
CA SER A 73 22.90 51.65 -33.95
C SER A 73 21.53 51.47 -33.26
N LEU A 74 21.56 51.06 -31.97
CA LEU A 74 20.72 51.64 -30.92
C LEU A 74 21.38 51.51 -29.53
N GLN A 75 21.84 52.64 -29.01
CA GLN A 75 22.21 52.85 -27.62
C GLN A 75 20.97 52.70 -26.72
N ARG A 76 21.07 51.87 -25.67
CA ARG A 76 20.29 52.07 -24.44
C ARG A 76 21.17 51.88 -23.21
N SER A 77 21.42 53.01 -22.58
CA SER A 77 21.97 53.21 -21.25
C SER A 77 21.16 52.43 -20.19
N SER A 78 21.84 51.60 -19.39
CA SER A 78 21.33 51.10 -18.12
C SER A 78 21.95 51.89 -16.96
N PRO A 79 21.16 52.31 -15.95
CA PRO A 79 21.66 53.08 -14.84
C PRO A 79 22.40 52.20 -13.83
N ARG A 80 23.55 52.70 -13.36
CA ARG A 80 24.32 52.15 -12.25
C ARG A 80 23.54 52.32 -10.94
N LEU A 81 23.35 51.23 -10.19
CA LEU A 81 22.93 51.27 -8.80
C LEU A 81 24.15 51.47 -7.87
N PRO A 82 23.99 52.18 -6.73
CA PRO A 82 25.10 52.51 -5.84
C PRO A 82 25.49 51.34 -4.90
N PRO A 83 26.70 51.39 -4.30
CA PRO A 83 27.19 50.32 -3.44
C PRO A 83 26.49 50.34 -2.08
N ARG A 84 26.07 49.17 -1.59
CA ARG A 84 25.61 48.99 -0.21
C ARG A 84 26.80 48.88 0.73
N SER A 85 26.76 49.67 1.80
CA SER A 85 27.70 49.72 2.91
C SER A 85 27.66 48.45 3.78
N PRO A 86 28.72 48.17 4.58
CA PRO A 86 28.78 47.02 5.48
C PRO A 86 28.67 47.46 6.95
N ILE A 87 27.57 47.15 7.63
CA ILE A 87 27.52 47.23 9.11
C ILE A 87 26.58 46.12 9.64
N LEU A 88 27.17 45.07 10.21
CA LEU A 88 26.97 44.62 11.60
C LEU A 88 27.50 43.19 11.79
N ARG A 89 28.53 43.09 12.64
CA ARG A 89 29.04 41.89 13.30
C ARG A 89 28.21 41.58 14.55
N ALA A 90 28.36 40.34 15.03
CA ALA A 90 27.88 39.75 16.28
C ALA A 90 26.43 39.20 16.19
N MET A 91 26.12 37.97 16.58
CA MET A 91 26.67 37.16 17.67
C MET A 91 26.73 35.66 17.33
N ASP A 92 27.84 35.02 17.70
CA ASP A 92 27.88 33.60 18.06
C ASP A 92 27.42 33.44 19.51
N SER A 93 26.49 32.52 19.77
CA SER A 93 26.44 31.73 21.02
C SER A 93 25.50 30.52 20.90
N PRO A 94 25.82 29.40 21.57
CA PRO A 94 25.10 28.13 21.44
C PRO A 94 23.99 27.99 22.49
N ILE A 95 22.80 27.56 22.09
CA ILE A 95 21.73 27.21 23.03
C ILE A 95 21.80 25.71 23.34
N ARG A 96 22.25 25.40 24.57
CA ARG A 96 21.96 24.16 25.29
C ARG A 96 20.75 24.37 26.21
N SER A 97 20.11 23.25 26.56
CA SER A 97 19.04 23.01 27.56
C SER A 97 17.61 23.11 26.99
N MET A 98 16.88 21.99 26.88
CA MET A 98 16.13 21.24 27.91
C MET A 98 14.89 21.96 28.43
N VAL A 99 13.70 21.60 27.90
CA VAL A 99 12.40 21.45 28.62
C VAL A 99 11.52 20.53 27.74
N ARG A 100 11.36 19.23 28.05
CA ARG A 100 10.20 18.59 28.72
C ARG A 100 8.80 18.96 28.18
N SER A 101 8.15 17.93 27.61
CA SER A 101 6.76 17.52 27.90
C SER A 101 5.64 18.56 27.80
N HIS A 102 4.75 18.43 26.81
CA HIS A 102 3.28 18.34 26.97
C HIS A 102 2.59 18.43 25.59
N SER A 103 2.36 17.31 24.89
CA SER A 103 1.42 17.31 23.75
C SER A 103 0.60 16.03 23.55
N SER A 104 0.82 14.95 24.31
CA SER A 104 0.14 13.65 24.11
C SER A 104 -1.23 13.49 24.79
N LYS A 105 -2.01 14.56 25.02
CA LYS A 105 -3.35 14.45 25.65
C LYS A 105 -4.53 15.06 24.89
N ARG A 106 -4.33 15.62 23.69
CA ARG A 106 -5.43 16.23 22.89
C ARG A 106 -5.89 15.42 21.67
N MET A 107 -5.22 14.33 21.31
CA MET A 107 -5.60 13.51 20.15
C MET A 107 -6.53 12.33 20.44
N LEU A 108 -6.93 12.12 21.70
CA LEU A 108 -7.79 10.99 22.10
C LEU A 108 -9.29 11.36 22.24
N LEU A 109 -9.67 12.61 21.99
CA LEU A 109 -11.05 13.09 22.16
C LEU A 109 -11.81 13.33 20.84
N MET A 110 -11.22 13.07 19.67
CA MET A 110 -11.91 13.18 18.37
C MET A 110 -12.38 11.85 17.75
N GLN A 111 -12.23 10.72 18.45
CA GLN A 111 -12.56 9.39 17.90
C GLN A 111 -13.93 8.80 18.31
N LEU A 112 -14.83 9.56 18.95
CA LEU A 112 -16.11 9.03 19.44
C LEU A 112 -17.38 9.72 18.90
N ALA A 113 -17.31 10.41 17.76
CA ALA A 113 -18.45 11.18 17.24
C ALA A 113 -18.85 10.87 15.79
N LEU A 114 -18.66 9.64 15.29
CA LEU A 114 -19.13 9.24 13.96
C LEU A 114 -19.81 7.87 13.99
N LEU A 115 -21.06 7.84 14.46
CA LEU A 115 -22.04 6.82 14.10
C LEU A 115 -23.03 7.45 13.13
N PRO A 116 -23.19 6.96 11.88
CA PRO A 116 -24.31 7.35 11.06
C PRO A 116 -25.54 6.51 11.43
N MET A 117 -26.46 7.15 12.15
CA MET A 117 -27.89 6.85 12.07
C MET A 117 -28.38 7.35 10.70
N SER A 118 -28.83 6.46 9.83
CA SER A 118 -29.65 6.86 8.69
C SER A 118 -30.72 5.83 8.35
N PHE A 119 -31.91 6.39 8.22
CA PHE A 119 -33.21 5.75 8.19
C PHE A 119 -33.56 5.20 6.81
N ALA A 120 -34.57 4.33 6.84
CA ALA A 120 -35.27 3.75 5.71
C ALA A 120 -35.75 4.80 4.69
N ALA A 121 -35.35 4.61 3.42
CA ALA A 121 -36.02 5.17 2.26
C ALA A 121 -36.83 4.08 1.57
N LYS A 122 -38.15 4.21 1.67
CA LYS A 122 -39.18 3.30 1.14
C LYS A 122 -39.38 3.59 -0.35
N ALA A 123 -38.74 2.81 -1.22
CA ALA A 123 -38.98 2.89 -2.66
C ALA A 123 -40.24 2.09 -3.04
N ARG A 124 -41.18 2.80 -3.66
CA ARG A 124 -42.50 2.35 -4.14
C ARG A 124 -42.31 1.63 -5.49
N ALA A 125 -42.66 0.35 -5.57
CA ALA A 125 -42.71 -0.39 -6.84
C ALA A 125 -44.07 -0.18 -7.54
N PRO A 126 -44.13 -0.12 -8.89
CA PRO A 126 -45.38 -0.03 -9.65
C PRO A 126 -46.05 -1.41 -9.83
N PRO A 127 -47.38 -1.45 -10.05
CA PRO A 127 -48.15 -2.70 -10.12
C PRO A 127 -48.01 -3.42 -11.47
N LYS A 128 -47.87 -4.74 -11.43
CA LYS A 128 -47.99 -5.65 -12.57
C LYS A 128 -49.45 -5.91 -12.90
N SER A 129 -49.80 -5.76 -14.17
CA SER A 129 -51.07 -6.17 -14.77
C SER A 129 -51.16 -7.71 -14.93
N PRO A 130 -52.38 -8.28 -14.98
CA PRO A 130 -52.60 -9.72 -15.05
C PRO A 130 -52.62 -10.23 -16.50
N SER A 131 -51.87 -11.30 -16.77
CA SER A 131 -51.99 -12.05 -18.03
C SER A 131 -52.71 -13.38 -17.78
N LEU A 132 -53.77 -13.57 -18.56
CA LEU A 132 -54.70 -14.68 -18.56
C LEU A 132 -54.19 -15.84 -19.45
N LYS A 133 -54.61 -17.05 -19.07
CA LYS A 133 -54.78 -18.29 -19.87
C LYS A 133 -53.52 -19.06 -20.27
N ALA A 134 -53.45 -20.31 -19.81
CA ALA A 134 -53.56 -21.45 -20.71
C ALA A 134 -54.01 -22.71 -19.95
N ARG A 135 -55.04 -23.32 -20.51
CA ARG A 135 -55.71 -24.57 -20.15
C ARG A 135 -54.96 -25.69 -20.87
N SER A 136 -54.56 -26.76 -20.19
CA SER A 136 -54.22 -28.03 -20.84
C SER A 136 -54.81 -29.20 -20.07
N THR A 137 -55.49 -30.02 -20.85
CA THR A 137 -56.28 -31.21 -20.49
C THR A 137 -55.47 -32.47 -20.75
N ARG A 138 -55.84 -33.54 -20.00
CA ARG A 138 -55.43 -34.96 -20.13
C ARG A 138 -53.99 -35.26 -19.64
N GLU A 139 -53.73 -36.34 -18.92
CA GLU A 139 -54.30 -37.67 -19.07
C GLU A 139 -54.21 -38.51 -17.79
N LYS A 140 -55.06 -39.53 -17.74
CA LYS A 140 -55.42 -40.36 -16.58
C LYS A 140 -54.62 -41.66 -16.66
N ALA A 141 -53.84 -42.00 -15.63
CA ALA A 141 -53.30 -43.34 -15.44
C ALA A 141 -53.45 -43.76 -13.98
N VAL A 142 -54.06 -44.92 -13.80
CA VAL A 142 -54.52 -45.53 -12.56
C VAL A 142 -53.47 -46.54 -12.08
N SER A 143 -53.30 -46.63 -10.75
CA SER A 143 -52.89 -47.82 -9.94
C SER A 143 -51.53 -47.72 -9.22
N ALA A 144 -51.57 -47.45 -7.91
CA ALA A 144 -51.04 -48.33 -6.84
C ALA A 144 -51.18 -47.61 -5.47
N PRO A 145 -51.58 -48.31 -4.39
CA PRO A 145 -51.82 -47.69 -3.09
C PRO A 145 -50.51 -47.46 -2.35
N GLN A 146 -49.88 -46.30 -2.57
CA GLN A 146 -48.81 -45.82 -1.69
C GLN A 146 -49.43 -45.08 -0.50
N GLN A 147 -48.98 -45.50 0.68
CA GLN A 147 -49.39 -45.06 2.00
C GLN A 147 -49.65 -43.56 2.06
N ALA A 148 -50.83 -43.21 2.55
CA ALA A 148 -51.17 -41.86 2.94
C ALA A 148 -50.04 -41.30 3.83
N PRO A 149 -49.42 -40.16 3.47
CA PRO A 149 -48.67 -39.40 4.45
C PRO A 149 -49.70 -38.99 5.49
N GLN A 150 -49.49 -39.45 6.72
CA GLN A 150 -50.27 -39.02 7.87
C GLN A 150 -50.29 -37.50 7.86
N ALA A 151 -51.42 -36.94 7.47
CA ALA A 151 -51.78 -35.55 7.70
C ALA A 151 -51.88 -35.39 9.21
N ALA A 152 -50.73 -35.22 9.85
CA ALA A 152 -50.61 -34.82 11.23
C ALA A 152 -51.36 -33.49 11.35
N THR A 153 -52.53 -33.61 11.94
CA THR A 153 -53.45 -32.54 12.30
C THR A 153 -52.68 -31.29 12.71
N ALA A 154 -53.01 -30.16 12.08
CA ALA A 154 -52.71 -28.81 12.52
C ALA A 154 -53.44 -28.48 13.85
N ARG A 155 -53.27 -29.33 14.87
CA ARG A 155 -53.63 -29.01 16.25
C ARG A 155 -52.74 -27.83 16.64
N GLY A 156 -53.36 -26.74 17.09
CA GLY A 156 -52.68 -25.50 17.43
C GLY A 156 -51.42 -25.78 18.21
N ARG A 157 -50.27 -25.33 17.69
CA ARG A 157 -49.01 -25.42 18.42
C ARG A 157 -49.21 -24.72 19.76
N ASP A 158 -48.93 -25.44 20.83
CA ASP A 158 -49.00 -24.93 22.19
C ASP A 158 -47.97 -23.80 22.34
N VAL A 159 -48.46 -22.56 22.40
CA VAL A 159 -47.62 -21.34 22.36
C VAL A 159 -46.66 -21.28 23.56
N PRO A 160 -47.09 -21.53 24.82
CA PRO A 160 -46.20 -21.60 25.98
C PRO A 160 -45.09 -22.64 25.84
N ALA A 161 -45.39 -23.84 25.30
CA ALA A 161 -44.38 -24.87 25.09
C ALA A 161 -43.31 -24.45 24.06
N GLU A 162 -43.74 -23.76 23.00
CA GLU A 162 -42.82 -23.22 21.98
C GLU A 162 -41.92 -22.11 22.54
N ILE A 163 -42.47 -21.22 23.38
CA ILE A 163 -41.71 -20.15 24.06
C ILE A 163 -40.59 -20.76 24.90
N LYS A 164 -40.94 -21.72 25.78
CA LYS A 164 -39.96 -22.41 26.63
C LYS A 164 -38.88 -23.11 25.82
N ARG A 165 -39.26 -23.73 24.69
CA ARG A 165 -38.30 -24.35 23.78
C ARG A 165 -37.32 -23.34 23.17
N ILE A 166 -37.79 -22.17 22.71
CA ILE A 166 -36.90 -21.13 22.14
C ILE A 166 -35.89 -20.64 23.17
N LEU A 167 -36.37 -20.34 24.38
CA LEU A 167 -35.53 -19.83 25.45
C LEU A 167 -34.52 -20.89 25.94
N ALA A 168 -34.89 -22.17 25.91
CA ALA A 168 -34.00 -23.27 26.26
C ALA A 168 -32.97 -23.61 25.16
N ALA A 169 -33.23 -23.23 23.90
CA ALA A 169 -32.35 -23.54 22.78
C ALA A 169 -31.05 -22.73 22.84
N VAL A 170 -29.92 -23.40 22.62
CA VAL A 170 -28.59 -22.76 22.73
C VAL A 170 -28.13 -22.23 21.38
N SER A 171 -28.45 -22.95 20.30
CA SER A 171 -28.01 -22.63 18.94
C SER A 171 -29.09 -21.86 18.16
N ALA A 172 -28.66 -21.10 17.15
CA ALA A 172 -29.59 -20.33 16.29
C ALA A 172 -30.45 -21.27 15.43
N GLU A 173 -29.87 -22.40 15.04
CA GLU A 173 -30.48 -23.52 14.32
C GLU A 173 -31.64 -24.13 15.11
N GLU A 174 -31.41 -24.44 16.40
CA GLU A 174 -32.43 -24.97 17.31
C GLU A 174 -33.56 -23.98 17.56
N LYS A 175 -33.23 -22.70 17.78
CA LYS A 175 -34.21 -21.63 17.99
C LYS A 175 -35.20 -21.51 16.83
N LEU A 176 -34.70 -21.62 15.60
CA LEU A 176 -35.51 -21.53 14.37
C LEU A 176 -36.07 -22.88 13.90
N GLN A 177 -35.64 -24.01 14.47
CA GLN A 177 -35.96 -25.36 13.99
C GLN A 177 -35.58 -25.61 12.53
N VAL A 178 -34.40 -25.13 12.12
CA VAL A 178 -33.86 -25.33 10.77
C VAL A 178 -32.53 -26.08 10.83
N ALA A 179 -32.16 -26.75 9.74
CA ALA A 179 -30.84 -27.38 9.64
C ALA A 179 -29.72 -26.31 9.64
N ALA A 180 -28.52 -26.67 10.08
CA ALA A 180 -27.37 -25.76 10.13
C ALA A 180 -26.95 -25.19 8.77
N ASN A 181 -27.30 -25.88 7.68
CA ASN A 181 -27.03 -25.52 6.29
C ASN A 181 -28.33 -25.21 5.52
N ALA A 182 -29.42 -24.86 6.22
CA ALA A 182 -30.69 -24.49 5.60
C ALA A 182 -30.52 -23.30 4.63
N ALA A 183 -31.31 -23.30 3.56
CA ALA A 183 -31.32 -22.21 2.59
C ALA A 183 -31.94 -20.93 3.20
N GLU A 184 -31.63 -19.76 2.62
CA GLU A 184 -32.12 -18.47 3.16
C GLU A 184 -33.66 -18.41 3.15
N GLU A 185 -34.30 -19.02 2.14
CA GLU A 185 -35.74 -19.12 2.04
C GLU A 185 -36.35 -19.93 3.18
N GLU A 186 -35.70 -21.03 3.58
CA GLU A 186 -36.14 -21.90 4.67
C GLU A 186 -36.01 -21.18 6.02
N ILE A 187 -34.88 -20.50 6.24
CA ILE A 187 -34.64 -19.65 7.41
C ILE A 187 -35.72 -18.55 7.50
N LEU A 188 -36.02 -17.88 6.39
CA LEU A 188 -37.04 -16.84 6.32
C LEU A 188 -38.45 -17.36 6.57
N GLN A 189 -38.79 -18.55 6.07
CA GLN A 189 -40.08 -19.19 6.32
C GLN A 189 -40.25 -19.59 7.78
N ALA A 190 -39.23 -20.23 8.37
CA ALA A 190 -39.24 -20.62 9.77
C ALA A 190 -39.34 -19.40 10.70
N TRP A 191 -38.54 -18.37 10.44
CA TRP A 191 -38.61 -17.10 11.16
C TRP A 191 -39.99 -16.46 11.06
N LYS A 192 -40.57 -16.32 9.86
CA LYS A 192 -41.92 -15.74 9.69
C LYS A 192 -42.98 -16.52 10.45
N LYS A 193 -42.90 -17.86 10.45
CA LYS A 193 -43.83 -18.73 11.18
C LYS A 193 -43.75 -18.48 12.69
N LEU A 194 -42.54 -18.37 13.25
CA LEU A 194 -42.33 -18.09 14.67
C LEU A 194 -42.76 -16.67 15.05
N VAL A 195 -42.44 -15.67 14.23
CA VAL A 195 -42.90 -14.27 14.45
C VAL A 195 -44.41 -14.18 14.44
N LEU A 196 -45.10 -14.88 13.51
CA LEU A 196 -46.56 -14.92 13.47
C LEU A 196 -47.17 -15.68 14.65
N LEU A 197 -46.44 -16.63 15.25
CA LEU A 197 -46.89 -17.37 16.43
C LEU A 197 -46.72 -16.52 17.70
N LEU A 198 -45.59 -15.82 17.82
CA LEU A 198 -45.19 -14.96 18.94
C LEU A 198 -45.61 -13.49 18.77
N HIS A 199 -46.57 -13.21 17.87
CA HIS A 199 -47.03 -11.84 17.65
C HIS A 199 -47.66 -11.27 18.94
N PRO A 200 -47.42 -9.98 19.29
CA PRO A 200 -47.95 -9.37 20.51
C PRO A 200 -49.45 -9.60 20.73
N ASP A 201 -50.26 -9.44 19.68
CA ASP A 201 -51.73 -9.67 19.74
C ASP A 201 -52.12 -11.08 20.17
N LYS A 202 -51.31 -12.10 19.85
CA LYS A 202 -51.56 -13.49 20.25
C LYS A 202 -51.09 -13.75 21.68
N LEU A 203 -50.00 -13.10 22.08
CA LEU A 203 -49.46 -13.18 23.44
C LEU A 203 -50.34 -12.42 24.46
N GLN A 204 -51.12 -11.43 24.02
CA GLN A 204 -51.99 -10.65 24.90
C GLN A 204 -53.06 -11.51 25.62
N ARG A 205 -53.44 -12.66 25.05
CA ARG A 205 -54.42 -13.58 25.64
C ARG A 205 -53.82 -14.55 26.67
N LEU A 206 -52.49 -14.53 26.83
CA LEU A 206 -51.76 -15.36 27.79
C LEU A 206 -51.53 -14.59 29.10
N ASP A 207 -51.18 -15.32 30.15
CA ASP A 207 -50.76 -14.79 31.44
C ASP A 207 -49.56 -13.84 31.30
N ASP A 208 -49.40 -12.94 32.27
CA ASP A 208 -48.36 -11.89 32.24
C ASP A 208 -46.94 -12.46 32.16
N GLU A 209 -46.69 -13.59 32.82
CA GLU A 209 -45.39 -14.27 32.83
C GLU A 209 -45.06 -14.83 31.44
N THR A 210 -45.96 -15.65 30.88
CA THR A 210 -45.80 -16.23 29.54
C THR A 210 -45.74 -15.14 28.45
N ARG A 211 -46.46 -14.02 28.62
CA ARG A 211 -46.38 -12.89 27.70
C ARG A 211 -45.00 -12.24 27.69
N LYS A 212 -44.38 -12.08 28.86
CA LYS A 212 -43.02 -11.55 29.00
C LYS A 212 -42.01 -12.51 28.38
N GLU A 213 -42.07 -13.80 28.74
CA GLU A 213 -41.22 -14.83 28.14
C GLU A 213 -41.39 -14.90 26.61
N GLY A 214 -42.62 -14.69 26.11
CA GLY A 214 -42.90 -14.65 24.68
C GLY A 214 -42.24 -13.47 23.96
N ALA A 215 -42.13 -12.32 24.61
CA ALA A 215 -41.41 -11.16 24.07
C ALA A 215 -39.90 -11.43 24.02
N ASP A 216 -39.34 -12.01 25.07
CA ASP A 216 -37.93 -12.41 25.13
C ASP A 216 -37.62 -13.46 24.07
N ALA A 217 -38.49 -14.47 23.91
CA ALA A 217 -38.36 -15.49 22.87
C ALA A 217 -38.43 -14.89 21.46
N LEU A 218 -39.29 -13.89 21.23
CA LEU A 218 -39.35 -13.19 19.95
C LEU A 218 -38.05 -12.45 19.64
N HIS A 219 -37.45 -11.79 20.65
CA HIS A 219 -36.14 -11.15 20.50
C HIS A 219 -35.05 -12.17 20.14
N GLU A 220 -35.02 -13.31 20.83
CA GLU A 220 -34.09 -14.42 20.55
C GLU A 220 -34.27 -15.00 19.13
N VAL A 221 -35.51 -15.07 18.63
CA VAL A 221 -35.82 -15.50 17.25
C VAL A 221 -35.28 -14.50 16.21
N HIS A 222 -35.36 -13.19 16.48
CA HIS A 222 -34.76 -12.17 15.62
C HIS A 222 -33.23 -12.28 15.61
N ALA A 223 -32.62 -12.38 16.79
CA ALA A 223 -31.17 -12.55 16.94
C ALA A 223 -30.67 -13.84 16.25
N ALA A 224 -31.40 -14.95 16.38
CA ALA A 224 -31.07 -16.21 15.73
C ALA A 224 -31.11 -16.09 14.19
N LYS A 225 -32.10 -15.39 13.62
CA LYS A 225 -32.15 -15.13 12.18
C LYS A 225 -30.93 -14.33 11.71
N ASP A 226 -30.61 -13.25 12.41
CA ASP A 226 -29.49 -12.38 12.03
C ASP A 226 -28.15 -13.12 12.13
N GLU A 227 -28.00 -13.98 13.14
CA GLU A 227 -26.84 -14.86 13.31
C GLU A 227 -26.73 -15.91 12.20
N MET A 228 -27.82 -16.59 11.83
CA MET A 228 -27.82 -17.55 10.71
C MET A 228 -27.47 -16.86 9.39
N ARG A 229 -28.03 -15.67 9.15
CA ARG A 229 -27.73 -14.86 7.97
C ARG A 229 -26.25 -14.45 7.95
N ARG A 230 -25.70 -14.02 9.09
CA ARG A 230 -24.28 -13.69 9.25
C ARG A 230 -23.41 -14.90 8.95
N ARG A 231 -23.71 -16.08 9.50
CA ARG A 231 -22.98 -17.33 9.23
C ARG A 231 -23.04 -17.76 7.77
N GLN A 232 -24.18 -17.60 7.11
CA GLN A 232 -24.34 -17.94 5.70
C GLN A 232 -23.55 -16.98 4.80
N GLN A 233 -23.61 -15.67 5.10
CA GLN A 233 -22.77 -14.67 4.44
C GLN A 233 -21.30 -14.96 4.67
N GLU A 234 -20.90 -15.30 5.90
CA GLU A 234 -19.55 -15.74 6.19
C GLU A 234 -19.22 -17.04 5.47
N ALA A 235 -20.10 -18.02 5.34
CA ALA A 235 -19.80 -19.26 4.62
C ALA A 235 -19.57 -19.03 3.13
N CYS A 236 -20.37 -18.16 2.52
CA CYS A 236 -20.33 -17.83 1.10
C CYS A 236 -19.37 -16.69 0.75
N ALA A 237 -18.83 -15.98 1.75
CA ALA A 237 -17.96 -14.84 1.51
C ALA A 237 -16.73 -15.28 0.71
N GLN A 238 -16.48 -14.56 -0.36
CA GLN A 238 -15.27 -14.66 -1.17
C GLN A 238 -14.27 -13.61 -0.71
N VAL A 239 -13.01 -13.82 -1.07
CA VAL A 239 -11.97 -12.80 -0.86
C VAL A 239 -12.32 -11.59 -1.73
N PRO A 240 -12.20 -10.35 -1.23
CA PRO A 240 -12.51 -9.16 -2.01
C PRO A 240 -11.66 -9.07 -3.27
N ALA A 241 -12.19 -8.41 -4.30
CA ALA A 241 -11.43 -8.10 -5.49
C ALA A 241 -10.23 -7.17 -5.17
N GLN A 242 -9.19 -7.27 -6.00
CA GLN A 242 -8.04 -6.36 -5.93
C GLN A 242 -8.51 -4.90 -6.06
N PRO A 243 -8.09 -3.98 -5.16
CA PRO A 243 -8.35 -2.56 -5.32
C PRO A 243 -7.79 -2.06 -6.65
N LYS A 244 -8.43 -1.06 -7.27
CA LYS A 244 -7.93 -0.44 -8.51
C LYS A 244 -7.31 0.92 -8.23
N VAL A 245 -6.29 1.29 -9.00
CA VAL A 245 -5.62 2.60 -8.87
C VAL A 245 -6.64 3.72 -9.10
N GLY A 246 -6.72 4.66 -8.16
CA GLY A 246 -7.67 5.79 -8.18
C GLY A 246 -7.07 7.10 -8.68
N GLY A 247 -5.75 7.14 -8.87
CA GLY A 247 -5.03 8.30 -9.38
C GLY A 247 -3.52 8.11 -9.25
N ALA A 248 -2.76 9.06 -9.80
CA ALA A 248 -1.31 9.10 -9.60
C ALA A 248 -0.98 9.46 -8.14
N SER A 249 0.09 8.87 -7.60
CA SER A 249 0.61 9.24 -6.28
C SER A 249 1.04 10.71 -6.26
N ARG A 250 0.77 11.42 -5.16
CA ARG A 250 1.05 12.85 -5.04
C ARG A 250 2.01 13.14 -3.88
N CYS A 251 3.09 13.87 -4.15
CA CYS A 251 3.92 14.44 -3.11
C CYS A 251 3.20 15.66 -2.52
N LEU A 252 2.84 15.61 -1.24
CA LEU A 252 2.20 16.72 -0.54
C LEU A 252 3.22 17.63 0.14
N ASP A 253 4.28 17.04 0.69
CA ASP A 253 5.37 17.77 1.32
C ASP A 253 6.70 17.06 1.08
N ALA A 254 7.69 17.78 0.56
CA ALA A 254 9.04 17.30 0.29
C ALA A 254 10.05 17.71 1.38
N THR A 255 9.58 18.42 2.41
CA THR A 255 10.42 18.95 3.47
C THR A 255 11.04 17.82 4.29
N PRO A 256 12.37 17.82 4.44
CA PRO A 256 13.06 17.06 5.46
C PRO A 256 12.38 16.94 6.84
N GLY A 257 12.13 15.71 7.29
CA GLY A 257 11.56 15.45 8.62
C GLY A 257 10.05 15.68 8.71
N ALA A 258 9.42 16.08 7.61
CA ALA A 258 7.99 16.33 7.50
C ALA A 258 7.45 15.85 6.13
N ARG A 259 8.12 14.86 5.52
CA ARG A 259 7.74 14.35 4.20
C ARG A 259 6.34 13.74 4.21
N LYS A 260 5.55 14.02 3.17
CA LYS A 260 4.17 13.53 3.02
C LYS A 260 3.90 13.09 1.59
N TYR A 261 3.37 11.87 1.46
CA TYR A 261 3.00 11.30 0.17
C TYR A 261 1.61 10.69 0.23
N GLU A 262 0.81 10.92 -0.79
CA GLU A 262 -0.56 10.44 -0.88
C GLU A 262 -0.69 9.39 -1.98
N ILE A 263 -1.43 8.33 -1.66
CA ILE A 263 -1.90 7.31 -2.61
C ILE A 263 -3.42 7.17 -2.51
N CYS A 264 -4.03 6.89 -3.66
CA CYS A 264 -5.48 6.75 -3.79
C CYS A 264 -5.86 5.52 -4.63
N TRP A 265 -6.91 4.82 -4.21
CA TRP A 265 -7.57 3.74 -4.97
C TRP A 265 -9.04 4.07 -5.20
N THR A 266 -9.66 3.45 -6.20
CA THR A 266 -11.10 3.63 -6.44
C THR A 266 -11.90 2.74 -5.49
N LEU A 267 -12.97 3.29 -4.89
CA LEU A 267 -14.00 2.47 -4.27
C LEU A 267 -14.92 1.90 -5.36
N PRO A 268 -15.44 0.67 -5.20
CA PRO A 268 -16.49 0.18 -6.08
C PRO A 268 -17.78 0.98 -5.86
N ASP A 269 -18.47 1.35 -6.94
CA ASP A 269 -19.74 2.08 -6.88
C ASP A 269 -20.83 1.30 -6.12
N VAL A 270 -20.79 -0.04 -6.25
CA VAL A 270 -21.65 -0.98 -5.53
C VAL A 270 -20.76 -2.07 -4.97
N GLN A 271 -20.79 -2.28 -3.64
CA GLN A 271 -20.09 -3.39 -3.02
C GLN A 271 -20.79 -4.71 -3.36
N ASP A 272 -20.00 -5.70 -3.78
CA ASP A 272 -20.49 -7.07 -3.96
C ASP A 272 -20.81 -7.66 -2.58
N PRO A 273 -22.07 -8.03 -2.29
CA PRO A 273 -22.43 -8.62 -1.00
C PRO A 273 -21.78 -9.99 -0.77
N SER A 274 -21.33 -10.67 -1.83
CA SER A 274 -20.61 -11.94 -1.73
C SER A 274 -19.12 -11.75 -1.42
N ALA A 275 -18.57 -10.56 -1.61
CA ALA A 275 -17.17 -10.25 -1.35
C ALA A 275 -17.02 -8.85 -0.70
N PRO A 276 -17.67 -8.60 0.45
CA PRO A 276 -17.69 -7.28 1.06
C PRO A 276 -16.28 -6.89 1.49
N VAL A 277 -15.96 -5.59 1.34
CA VAL A 277 -14.72 -5.02 1.89
C VAL A 277 -15.04 -4.52 3.29
N GLU A 278 -14.41 -5.10 4.30
CA GLU A 278 -14.56 -4.65 5.69
C GLU A 278 -13.54 -3.58 6.05
N LYS A 279 -12.33 -3.67 5.48
CA LYS A 279 -11.23 -2.74 5.74
C LYS A 279 -10.18 -2.80 4.63
N TYR A 280 -9.34 -1.78 4.56
CA TYR A 280 -8.11 -1.81 3.77
C TYR A 280 -6.89 -1.91 4.66
N GLU A 281 -5.89 -2.68 4.24
CA GLU A 281 -4.59 -2.78 4.91
C GLU A 281 -3.51 -2.23 3.99
N VAL A 282 -2.74 -1.27 4.48
CA VAL A 282 -1.63 -0.66 3.75
C VAL A 282 -0.32 -1.15 4.33
N TRP A 283 0.54 -1.68 3.46
CA TRP A 283 1.82 -2.29 3.82
C TRP A 283 2.97 -1.58 3.11
N GLY A 284 4.13 -1.53 3.78
CA GLY A 284 5.35 -0.96 3.22
C GLY A 284 6.61 -1.78 3.57
N PRO A 285 7.71 -1.59 2.83
CA PRO A 285 8.96 -2.29 3.03
C PRO A 285 9.64 -1.81 4.31
N ARG A 286 9.82 -2.70 5.28
CA ARG A 286 10.62 -2.40 6.48
C ARG A 286 12.12 -2.50 6.20
N HIS A 287 12.49 -3.45 5.33
CA HIS A 287 13.88 -3.69 4.96
C HIS A 287 13.98 -3.95 3.45
N CYS A 288 14.94 -3.28 2.83
CA CYS A 288 15.34 -3.49 1.45
C CYS A 288 16.74 -4.15 1.43
N SER A 289 16.97 -5.04 0.47
CA SER A 289 18.33 -5.53 0.18
C SER A 289 19.14 -4.43 -0.50
N GLU A 290 20.45 -4.64 -0.63
CA GLU A 290 21.35 -3.72 -1.35
C GLU A 290 21.00 -3.62 -2.83
N LEU A 291 20.37 -4.65 -3.39
CA LEU A 291 19.84 -4.67 -4.75
C LEU A 291 18.48 -3.99 -4.88
N GLY A 292 17.93 -3.46 -3.76
CA GLY A 292 16.63 -2.82 -3.71
C GLY A 292 15.45 -3.79 -3.60
N GLU A 293 15.69 -5.10 -3.39
CA GLU A 293 14.63 -6.08 -3.24
C GLU A 293 14.01 -5.99 -1.83
N THR A 294 12.69 -5.88 -1.75
CA THR A 294 11.97 -5.91 -0.48
C THR A 294 11.80 -7.35 -0.01
N TYR A 295 12.23 -7.67 1.22
CA TYR A 295 12.05 -9.00 1.81
C TYR A 295 11.31 -8.98 3.15
N ASP A 296 11.05 -7.81 3.71
CA ASP A 296 10.29 -7.64 4.96
C ASP A 296 9.27 -6.51 4.81
N TRP A 297 8.01 -6.80 5.17
CA TRP A 297 6.88 -5.89 5.03
C TRP A 297 6.24 -5.64 6.38
N VAL A 298 5.85 -4.38 6.62
CA VAL A 298 5.19 -3.95 7.85
C VAL A 298 3.85 -3.29 7.54
N LEU A 299 2.84 -3.57 8.38
CA LEU A 299 1.53 -2.94 8.30
C LEU A 299 1.65 -1.48 8.75
N LEU A 300 1.38 -0.56 7.85
CA LEU A 300 1.42 0.88 8.09
C LEU A 300 0.09 1.41 8.65
N ALA A 301 -1.03 0.90 8.12
CA ALA A 301 -2.35 1.34 8.52
C ALA A 301 -3.43 0.29 8.21
N THR A 302 -4.50 0.34 9.00
CA THR A 302 -5.78 -0.30 8.69
C THR A 302 -6.82 0.80 8.55
N LEU A 303 -7.48 0.83 7.40
CA LEU A 303 -8.39 1.92 7.02
C LEU A 303 -9.82 1.39 6.90
N PRO A 304 -10.83 2.22 7.23
CA PRO A 304 -12.23 1.89 7.01
C PRO A 304 -12.55 1.60 5.53
N PRO A 305 -13.62 0.85 5.23
CA PRO A 305 -13.92 0.38 3.88
C PRO A 305 -14.37 1.49 2.91
N LEU A 306 -14.73 2.67 3.44
CA LEU A 306 -15.12 3.83 2.65
C LEU A 306 -14.00 4.87 2.52
N GLN A 307 -12.78 4.54 2.95
CA GLN A 307 -11.64 5.45 2.86
C GLN A 307 -10.74 5.02 1.67
N PRO A 308 -10.77 5.74 0.53
CA PRO A 308 -10.00 5.39 -0.68
C PRO A 308 -8.56 5.89 -0.69
N GLN A 309 -8.11 6.55 0.37
CA GLN A 309 -6.86 7.29 0.38
C GLN A 309 -6.03 7.04 1.64
N PHE A 310 -4.72 7.02 1.45
CA PHE A 310 -3.73 6.93 2.51
C PHE A 310 -2.62 7.95 2.30
N ILE A 311 -2.23 8.63 3.38
CA ILE A 311 -1.11 9.55 3.38
C ILE A 311 -0.01 8.94 4.25
N ILE A 312 1.13 8.63 3.64
CA ILE A 312 2.35 8.27 4.38
C ILE A 312 3.03 9.55 4.85
N VAL A 313 3.36 9.60 6.14
CA VAL A 313 3.92 10.76 6.84
C VAL A 313 5.17 10.35 7.61
N GLU A 314 6.23 11.16 7.51
CA GLU A 314 7.50 10.91 8.19
C GLU A 314 7.40 11.03 9.72
N GLU A 315 6.41 11.75 10.22
CA GLU A 315 6.20 11.96 11.65
C GLU A 315 5.73 10.70 12.38
N ALA A 316 5.20 9.70 11.67
CA ALA A 316 4.74 8.44 12.24
C ALA A 316 5.90 7.41 12.28
N PRO A 317 6.31 6.89 13.45
CA PRO A 317 7.52 6.07 13.57
C PRO A 317 7.60 4.84 12.64
N THR A 318 6.49 4.10 12.50
CA THR A 318 6.45 2.91 11.61
C THR A 318 6.51 3.28 10.13
N GLN A 319 5.97 4.45 9.77
CA GLN A 319 6.02 4.97 8.40
C GLN A 319 7.40 5.55 8.10
N GLN A 320 8.00 6.25 9.07
CA GLN A 320 9.37 6.71 9.01
C GLN A 320 10.35 5.56 8.75
N ASP A 321 10.20 4.43 9.43
CA ASP A 321 11.04 3.25 9.20
C ASP A 321 10.97 2.78 7.73
N VAL A 322 9.78 2.77 7.13
CA VAL A 322 9.57 2.40 5.72
C VAL A 322 10.21 3.42 4.78
N MET A 323 10.06 4.71 5.07
CA MET A 323 10.68 5.79 4.30
C MET A 323 12.21 5.70 4.37
N TRP A 324 12.74 5.45 5.56
CA TRP A 324 14.18 5.25 5.79
C TRP A 324 14.71 3.99 5.13
N ALA A 325 13.91 2.93 5.01
CA ALA A 325 14.31 1.74 4.26
C ALA A 325 14.59 2.07 2.79
N ALA A 326 13.82 2.97 2.18
CA ALA A 326 14.09 3.46 0.82
C ALA A 326 15.27 4.43 0.79
N ASP A 327 15.41 5.32 1.78
CA ASP A 327 16.51 6.28 1.88
C ASP A 327 17.87 5.59 2.01
N ARG A 328 17.96 4.49 2.79
CA ARG A 328 19.22 3.78 3.05
C ARG A 328 19.89 3.22 1.80
N VAL A 329 19.09 2.84 0.82
CA VAL A 329 19.56 2.25 -0.45
C VAL A 329 19.29 3.17 -1.65
N LEU A 330 18.93 4.43 -1.39
CA LEU A 330 18.66 5.47 -2.41
C LEU A 330 17.72 5.00 -3.53
N ARG A 331 16.61 4.33 -3.18
CA ARG A 331 15.70 3.81 -4.21
C ARG A 331 15.12 4.93 -5.07
N GLN A 332 14.97 4.62 -6.36
CA GLN A 332 14.22 5.47 -7.28
C GLN A 332 12.75 5.54 -6.89
N THR A 333 12.18 4.40 -6.49
CA THR A 333 10.78 4.28 -6.07
C THR A 333 10.63 3.62 -4.69
N LEU A 334 9.62 4.05 -3.94
CA LEU A 334 9.17 3.38 -2.70
C LEU A 334 7.92 2.57 -3.03
N SER A 335 8.00 1.25 -2.86
CA SER A 335 6.88 0.34 -3.11
C SER A 335 5.93 0.31 -1.90
N LEU A 336 4.63 0.49 -2.11
CA LEU A 336 3.58 0.25 -1.12
C LEU A 336 2.58 -0.77 -1.66
N ALA A 337 1.90 -1.50 -0.77
CA ALA A 337 0.88 -2.48 -1.13
C ALA A 337 -0.41 -2.20 -0.36
N VAL A 338 -1.55 -2.19 -1.07
CA VAL A 338 -2.88 -2.04 -0.47
C VAL A 338 -3.69 -3.31 -0.71
N HIS A 339 -4.26 -3.87 0.36
CA HIS A 339 -5.15 -5.02 0.29
C HIS A 339 -6.55 -4.62 0.74
N ALA A 340 -7.57 -5.08 0.02
CA ALA A 340 -8.93 -5.13 0.54
C ALA A 340 -9.08 -6.39 1.38
N VAL A 341 -9.62 -6.27 2.60
CA VAL A 341 -9.67 -7.37 3.56
C VAL A 341 -11.08 -7.53 4.10
N ASN A 342 -11.46 -8.80 4.31
CA ASN A 342 -12.67 -9.19 5.03
C ASN A 342 -12.41 -10.40 5.93
N GLY A 343 -13.44 -10.94 6.58
CA GLY A 343 -13.35 -12.11 7.46
C GLY A 343 -12.78 -13.39 6.80
N LYS A 344 -12.62 -13.43 5.47
CA LYS A 344 -12.03 -14.58 4.74
C LYS A 344 -10.56 -14.44 4.45
N GLY A 345 -10.11 -13.22 4.22
CA GLY A 345 -8.72 -12.96 3.89
C GLY A 345 -8.52 -11.65 3.14
N SER A 346 -7.31 -11.49 2.63
CA SER A 346 -6.84 -10.32 1.91
C SER A 346 -6.91 -10.58 0.41
N SER A 347 -7.37 -9.58 -0.34
CA SER A 347 -7.28 -9.53 -1.79
C SER A 347 -5.84 -9.65 -2.27
N GLU A 348 -5.68 -9.80 -3.59
CA GLU A 348 -4.40 -9.49 -4.23
C GLU A 348 -3.97 -8.04 -3.91
N ALA A 349 -2.65 -7.83 -3.81
CA ALA A 349 -2.08 -6.53 -3.48
C ALA A 349 -2.24 -5.57 -4.65
N LEU A 350 -2.82 -4.39 -4.41
CA LEU A 350 -2.62 -3.25 -5.29
C LEU A 350 -1.27 -2.61 -4.97
N GLY A 351 -0.30 -2.72 -5.89
CA GLY A 351 1.01 -2.11 -5.75
C GLY A 351 1.02 -0.64 -6.16
N PHE A 352 1.69 0.20 -5.36
CA PHE A 352 2.03 1.57 -5.70
C PHE A 352 3.55 1.72 -5.73
N GLU A 353 4.07 2.39 -6.76
CA GLU A 353 5.48 2.79 -6.83
C GLU A 353 5.60 4.30 -6.71
N LEU A 354 5.92 4.79 -5.52
CA LEU A 354 6.04 6.23 -5.28
C LEU A 354 7.36 6.74 -5.87
N PRO A 355 7.38 7.83 -6.66
CA PRO A 355 8.59 8.35 -7.30
C PRO A 355 9.52 9.05 -6.29
N TRP A 356 10.19 8.25 -5.47
CA TRP A 356 10.89 8.64 -4.26
C TRP A 356 12.07 9.58 -4.51
N ALA A 357 13.07 9.14 -5.29
CA ALA A 357 14.29 9.91 -5.51
C ALA A 357 14.02 11.25 -6.22
N SER A 358 13.08 11.27 -7.17
CA SER A 358 12.69 12.49 -7.87
C SER A 358 11.94 13.47 -6.99
N ALA A 359 11.17 12.98 -6.01
CA ALA A 359 10.39 13.84 -5.12
C ALA A 359 11.18 14.40 -3.95
N PHE A 360 12.28 13.74 -3.58
CA PHE A 360 13.20 14.21 -2.56
C PHE A 360 14.62 14.35 -3.14
N PRO A 361 14.88 15.38 -3.96
CA PRO A 361 16.18 15.58 -4.61
C PRO A 361 17.35 15.70 -3.62
N TRP A 362 17.07 16.07 -2.37
CA TRP A 362 18.06 16.16 -1.28
C TRP A 362 18.49 14.79 -0.73
N LEU A 363 17.79 13.70 -1.05
CA LEU A 363 18.32 12.33 -0.91
C LEU A 363 19.38 12.05 -1.98
N GLY A 364 19.35 12.80 -3.09
CA GLY A 364 20.42 12.82 -4.07
C GLY A 364 21.68 13.52 -3.54
N GLY A 365 22.80 13.17 -4.14
CA GLY A 365 24.10 13.72 -3.84
C GLY A 365 25.17 13.10 -4.73
N MET A 366 26.41 13.58 -4.62
CA MET A 366 27.50 12.97 -5.36
C MET A 366 28.04 11.78 -4.56
N GLY A 367 28.13 10.62 -5.19
CA GLY A 367 28.79 9.45 -4.61
C GLY A 367 30.27 9.72 -4.34
N SER A 368 30.92 8.81 -3.60
CA SER A 368 32.34 8.93 -3.24
C SER A 368 33.22 8.09 -4.16
N LEU A 369 34.38 8.63 -4.52
CA LEU A 369 35.49 7.90 -5.13
C LEU A 369 36.63 7.80 -4.11
N VAL A 370 37.35 6.68 -4.09
CA VAL A 370 38.58 6.54 -3.32
C VAL A 370 39.79 6.62 -4.24
N CYS A 371 40.78 7.47 -3.89
CA CYS A 371 42.01 7.56 -4.67
C CYS A 371 42.94 6.39 -4.39
N ASN A 372 43.35 5.63 -5.40
CA ASN A 372 44.28 4.51 -5.23
C ASN A 372 45.71 4.92 -4.81
N GLN A 373 46.09 6.19 -5.00
CA GLN A 373 47.43 6.67 -4.67
C GLN A 373 47.54 7.22 -3.24
N CYS A 374 46.55 8.00 -2.79
CA CYS A 374 46.60 8.67 -1.48
C CYS A 374 45.41 8.32 -0.56
N LEU A 375 44.53 7.41 -0.99
CA LEU A 375 43.36 6.90 -0.26
C LEU A 375 42.35 7.97 0.18
N ARG A 376 42.42 9.17 -0.41
CA ARG A 376 41.52 10.27 -0.09
C ARG A 376 40.18 10.11 -0.79
N LEU A 377 39.09 10.30 -0.04
CA LEU A 377 37.74 10.35 -0.58
C LEU A 377 37.51 11.66 -1.36
N THR A 378 36.95 11.53 -2.55
CA THR A 378 36.66 12.65 -3.47
C THR A 378 35.22 12.52 -3.98
N PRO A 379 34.45 13.62 -4.11
CA PRO A 379 33.12 13.58 -4.72
C PRO A 379 33.20 13.17 -6.20
N ARG A 380 32.25 12.36 -6.66
CA ARG A 380 32.09 12.02 -8.08
C ARG A 380 31.47 13.19 -8.84
N GLY A 381 32.30 14.05 -9.44
CA GLY A 381 31.87 15.34 -10.01
C GLY A 381 32.05 15.53 -11.51
N GLY A 382 32.67 14.59 -12.23
CA GLY A 382 32.99 14.76 -13.65
C GLY A 382 31.87 14.39 -14.63
N ARG A 383 31.61 15.27 -15.62
CA ARG A 383 30.67 14.99 -16.75
C ARG A 383 31.07 13.77 -17.59
N HIS A 384 32.35 13.42 -17.60
CA HIS A 384 32.88 12.28 -18.36
C HIS A 384 33.18 11.06 -17.49
N GLY A 385 32.68 11.03 -16.25
CA GLY A 385 32.96 9.96 -15.30
C GLY A 385 34.35 10.02 -14.65
N TRP A 386 35.19 11.00 -15.01
CA TRP A 386 36.52 11.21 -14.46
C TRP A 386 36.56 12.40 -13.50
N THR A 387 37.19 12.24 -12.33
CA THR A 387 37.40 13.32 -11.35
C THR A 387 38.85 13.33 -10.89
N SER A 388 39.47 14.50 -10.73
CA SER A 388 40.83 14.59 -10.16
C SER A 388 40.81 14.49 -8.64
N CYS A 389 41.73 13.71 -8.07
CA CYS A 389 41.88 13.59 -6.64
C CYS A 389 42.32 14.92 -6.02
N ALA A 390 41.58 15.43 -5.03
CA ALA A 390 41.91 16.67 -4.32
C ALA A 390 43.20 16.58 -3.46
N GLY A 391 43.78 15.40 -3.29
CA GLY A 391 45.04 15.17 -2.56
C GLY A 391 46.27 15.20 -3.46
N CYS A 392 46.37 14.26 -4.40
CA CYS A 392 47.55 14.08 -5.25
C CYS A 392 47.34 14.51 -6.72
N GLY A 393 46.13 14.93 -7.11
CA GLY A 393 45.81 15.33 -8.48
C GLY A 393 45.55 14.17 -9.46
N ALA A 394 45.73 12.91 -9.05
CA ALA A 394 45.50 11.75 -9.91
C ALA A 394 44.08 11.70 -10.47
N GLY A 395 43.93 11.31 -11.74
CA GLY A 395 42.62 11.05 -12.34
C GLY A 395 41.96 9.80 -11.76
N LEU A 396 40.71 9.92 -11.35
CA LEU A 396 39.88 8.85 -10.79
C LEU A 396 38.74 8.54 -11.75
N GLY A 397 38.63 7.28 -12.19
CA GLY A 397 37.52 6.79 -12.99
C GLY A 397 36.32 6.37 -12.15
N ALA A 398 35.23 6.01 -12.84
CA ALA A 398 33.97 5.60 -12.20
C ALA A 398 34.05 4.23 -11.53
N GLU A 399 35.00 3.37 -11.94
CA GLU A 399 35.27 2.06 -11.34
C GLU A 399 35.77 2.15 -9.90
N LEU A 400 36.28 3.30 -9.47
CA LEU A 400 36.72 3.56 -8.08
C LEU A 400 35.60 4.08 -7.18
N ALA A 401 34.34 3.97 -7.63
CA ALA A 401 33.18 4.35 -6.84
C ALA A 401 33.02 3.41 -5.65
N ILE A 402 32.82 4.00 -4.48
CA ILE A 402 32.52 3.28 -3.25
C ILE A 402 31.24 3.83 -2.63
N VAL A 403 30.50 2.93 -1.98
CA VAL A 403 29.33 3.29 -1.17
C VAL A 403 29.79 3.44 0.27
N VAL A 404 29.71 4.66 0.80
CA VAL A 404 30.02 4.94 2.21
C VAL A 404 28.72 4.88 3.00
N ARG A 405 28.69 4.11 4.09
CA ARG A 405 27.51 4.00 4.97
C ARG A 405 27.76 4.63 6.32
N CYS A 406 26.73 5.28 6.87
CA CYS A 406 26.75 5.80 8.22
C CYS A 406 26.79 4.65 9.22
N THR A 407 27.73 4.71 10.16
CA THR A 407 27.91 3.68 11.19
C THR A 407 26.75 3.59 12.18
N GLU A 408 25.92 4.63 12.27
CA GLU A 408 24.81 4.68 13.23
C GLU A 408 23.49 4.17 12.64
N CYS A 409 23.13 4.62 11.45
CA CYS A 409 21.82 4.31 10.84
C CYS A 409 21.90 3.44 9.58
N GLY A 410 23.12 3.12 9.12
CA GLY A 410 23.35 2.35 7.89
C GLY A 410 23.02 3.08 6.58
N GLY A 411 22.56 4.33 6.65
CA GLY A 411 22.21 5.10 5.46
C GLY A 411 23.42 5.52 4.64
N GLU A 412 23.24 5.61 3.33
CA GLU A 412 24.29 6.06 2.42
C GLU A 412 24.72 7.50 2.73
N VAL A 413 26.02 7.75 2.58
CA VAL A 413 26.67 9.01 2.90
C VAL A 413 27.12 9.64 1.59
N LEU A 414 26.55 10.78 1.27
CA LEU A 414 26.76 11.47 0.00
C LEU A 414 27.40 12.84 0.21
N TRP A 415 28.10 13.30 -0.82
CA TRP A 415 28.61 14.66 -0.86
C TRP A 415 27.49 15.64 -1.20
N GLN A 416 27.24 16.58 -0.30
CA GLN A 416 26.36 17.72 -0.49
C GLN A 416 27.15 19.00 -0.29
N ARG A 417 27.26 19.80 -1.37
CA ARG A 417 28.15 20.97 -1.42
C ARG A 417 29.59 20.54 -1.12
N ASN A 418 30.06 20.80 0.10
CA ASN A 418 31.41 20.48 0.58
C ASN A 418 31.40 19.53 1.78
N ALA A 419 30.25 18.98 2.17
CA ALA A 419 30.13 18.10 3.32
C ALA A 419 29.74 16.69 2.86
N LEU A 420 30.39 15.69 3.45
CA LEU A 420 30.00 14.29 3.34
C LEU A 420 29.04 14.01 4.49
N SER A 421 27.75 13.88 4.19
CA SER A 421 26.68 13.77 5.20
C SER A 421 25.78 12.57 4.92
N CYS A 422 25.31 11.91 5.97
CA CYS A 422 24.36 10.80 5.83
C CYS A 422 22.99 11.33 5.36
N THR A 423 22.41 10.70 4.34
CA THR A 423 21.09 11.10 3.80
C THR A 423 19.93 10.81 4.77
N CYS A 424 20.08 9.79 5.61
CA CYS A 424 19.06 9.35 6.57
C CYS A 424 19.08 10.17 7.87
N CYS A 425 20.21 10.18 8.60
CA CYS A 425 20.29 10.87 9.91
C CYS A 425 20.88 12.29 9.84
N ARG A 426 21.30 12.75 8.66
CA ARG A 426 21.88 14.09 8.41
C ARG A 426 23.18 14.38 9.14
N ARG A 427 23.79 13.39 9.78
CA ARG A 427 25.08 13.54 10.45
C ARG A 427 26.17 13.81 9.40
N THR A 428 26.90 14.91 9.60
CA THR A 428 28.11 15.21 8.80
C THR A 428 29.28 14.36 9.29
N MET A 429 29.88 13.62 8.37
CA MET A 429 31.03 12.73 8.64
C MET A 429 32.35 13.38 8.26
N ALA A 430 32.38 14.18 7.19
CA ALA A 430 33.57 14.91 6.78
C ALA A 430 33.20 16.22 6.08
N ILE A 431 34.15 17.16 6.07
CA ILE A 431 34.04 18.40 5.29
C ILE A 431 35.24 18.43 4.33
N ASN A 432 34.95 18.52 3.03
CA ASN A 432 35.95 18.81 2.02
C ASN A 432 36.28 20.30 2.09
N ALA A 433 37.15 20.67 3.03
CA ALA A 433 37.71 22.01 3.07
C ALA A 433 38.53 22.21 1.78
N PRO A 434 38.23 23.24 0.96
CA PRO A 434 39.10 23.56 -0.16
C PRO A 434 40.50 23.76 0.41
N GLN A 435 41.49 23.09 -0.17
CA GLN A 435 42.89 23.32 0.21
C GLN A 435 43.12 24.83 0.09
N ARG A 436 43.35 25.50 1.23
CA ARG A 436 43.79 26.89 1.23
C ARG A 436 45.01 26.92 0.33
N ARG A 437 44.91 27.57 -0.82
CA ARG A 437 46.04 27.72 -1.74
C ARG A 437 47.17 28.31 -0.91
N ARG A 438 48.30 27.59 -0.80
CA ARG A 438 49.50 28.01 -0.05
C ARG A 438 50.14 29.32 -0.58
N GLY A 439 49.44 30.10 -1.41
CA GLY A 439 49.88 31.34 -2.03
C GLY A 439 49.35 32.63 -1.38
N ASP A 440 48.25 32.61 -0.62
CA ASP A 440 47.66 33.84 -0.06
C ASP A 440 48.29 34.30 1.27
N ALA A 441 49.35 33.61 1.73
CA ALA A 441 50.14 34.07 2.87
C ALA A 441 51.14 35.20 2.52
N ARG A 442 51.16 35.69 1.27
CA ARG A 442 52.16 36.68 0.80
C ARG A 442 51.69 38.14 0.76
N TYR A 443 50.58 38.52 1.39
CA TYR A 443 50.16 39.93 1.35
C TYR A 443 49.49 40.40 2.65
N ASN A 444 50.27 40.55 3.72
CA ASN A 444 50.01 41.56 4.75
C ASN A 444 51.26 41.89 5.59
N SER A 445 52.40 42.07 4.92
CA SER A 445 53.61 42.68 5.51
C SER A 445 53.92 43.99 4.81
N ARG A 446 52.99 44.94 4.88
CA ARG A 446 53.19 46.38 4.70
C ARG A 446 52.13 47.03 5.60
N SER A 447 52.39 47.92 6.53
CA SER A 447 53.58 48.60 7.04
C SER A 447 53.05 49.40 8.23
N TRP A 448 53.75 49.38 9.37
CA TRP A 448 53.66 50.48 10.33
C TRP A 448 54.30 51.73 9.71
#